data_AF-A0A923TMB8-F1
#
_entry.id   AF-A0A923TMB8-F1
#
_cell.length_a   1.000
_cell.length_b   1.000
_cell.length_c   1.000
_cell.angle_alpha   90.00
_cell.angle_beta   90.00
_cell.angle_gamma   90.00
#
_symmetry.space_group_name_H-M   'P 1'
#
loop_
_entity.id
_entity.type
_entity.pdbx_description
1 polymer ?
#
loop_
_entity_poly.entity_id
_entity_poly.type
_entity_poly.pdbx_seq_one_letter_code
_entity_poly.pdbx_strand_id
1 'polypeptide(L)' 'RASEDPPQDGITTPSWFVRTHREVAPDVWTRAAIGSRANCAACHTRADKGDFDEDNVRIPK' A
#
# COMPACT_ATOMS: atom_id res chain seq x y z
N ARG A 1 6.78 4.18 -32.75
CA ARG A 1 7.65 4.69 -31.67
C ARG A 1 6.94 4.35 -30.37
N ALA A 2 7.37 3.26 -29.72
CA ALA A 2 6.85 2.91 -28.40
C ALA A 2 7.41 3.94 -27.41
N SER A 3 6.54 4.57 -26.62
CA SER A 3 7.00 5.49 -25.58
C SER A 3 7.79 4.71 -24.53
N GLU A 4 9.03 5.15 -24.31
CA GLU A 4 9.96 4.67 -23.29
C GLU A 4 9.62 5.30 -21.94
N ASP A 5 8.38 5.16 -21.46
CA ASP A 5 8.05 5.45 -20.07
C ASP A 5 8.39 4.21 -19.24
N PRO A 6 9.08 4.32 -18.08
CA PRO A 6 9.20 3.21 -17.15
C PRO A 6 7.79 2.68 -16.84
N PRO A 7 7.57 1.39 -16.55
CA PRO A 7 6.24 0.93 -16.14
C PRO A 7 5.77 1.76 -14.93
N GLN A 8 4.94 2.77 -15.18
CA GLN A 8 4.51 3.77 -14.19
C GLN A 8 3.50 3.19 -13.19
N ASP A 9 3.07 1.96 -13.41
CA ASP A 9 1.99 1.34 -12.65
C ASP A 9 2.57 0.46 -11.54
N GLY A 10 3.23 1.10 -10.56
CA GLY A 10 3.46 0.45 -9.27
C GLY A 10 2.14 -0.06 -8.70
N ILE A 11 2.14 -1.20 -8.00
CA ILE A 11 0.93 -1.86 -7.48
C ILE A 11 0.03 -0.96 -6.62
N THR A 12 0.58 0.14 -6.11
CA THR A 12 -0.10 1.15 -5.28
C THR A 12 -0.86 2.23 -6.07
N THR A 13 -0.69 2.31 -7.39
CA THR A 13 -1.29 3.35 -8.26
C THR A 13 -2.66 2.98 -8.84
N PRO A 14 -2.92 1.73 -9.25
CA PRO A 14 -4.21 1.33 -9.81
C PRO A 14 -5.42 1.69 -8.94
N SER A 15 -6.53 2.00 -9.59
CA SER A 15 -7.78 2.43 -8.93
C SER A 15 -8.33 1.41 -7.92
N TRP A 16 -8.06 0.11 -8.13
CA TRP A 16 -8.44 -0.93 -7.17
C TRP A 16 -7.71 -0.76 -5.84
N PHE A 17 -6.41 -0.45 -5.86
CA PHE A 17 -5.60 -0.29 -4.64
C PHE A 17 -6.11 0.91 -3.85
N VAL A 18 -6.31 2.04 -4.54
CA VAL A 18 -6.84 3.28 -3.95
C VAL A 18 -8.23 3.04 -3.34
N ARG A 19 -9.10 2.31 -4.04
CA ARG A 19 -10.45 2.00 -3.54
C ARG A 19 -10.44 1.10 -2.32
N THR A 20 -9.60 0.06 -2.29
CA THR A 20 -9.46 -0.83 -1.12
C THR A 20 -8.95 -0.08 0.10
N HIS A 21 -8.03 0.86 -0.09
CA HIS A 21 -7.38 1.58 1.00
C HIS A 21 -8.01 2.94 1.35
N ARG A 22 -9.19 3.27 0.78
CA ARG A 22 -9.83 4.59 0.96
C ARG A 22 -10.18 4.93 2.42
N GLU A 23 -10.29 3.91 3.28
CA GLU A 23 -10.64 4.06 4.70
C GLU A 23 -9.40 4.35 5.57
N VAL A 24 -8.21 4.23 4.99
CA VAL A 24 -6.96 4.63 5.63
C VAL A 24 -6.80 6.14 5.52
N ALA A 25 -6.87 6.83 6.66
CA ALA A 25 -6.76 8.27 6.71
C ALA A 25 -5.45 8.79 6.06
N PRO A 26 -5.45 9.95 5.39
CA PRO A 26 -4.27 10.47 4.70
C PRO A 26 -3.03 10.63 5.59
N ASP A 27 -3.22 10.99 6.87
CA ASP A 27 -2.12 11.15 7.84
C ASP A 27 -1.40 9.83 8.14
N VAL A 28 -2.11 8.69 8.08
CA VAL A 28 -1.53 7.36 8.31
C VAL A 28 -0.39 7.12 7.33
N TRP A 29 -0.58 7.44 6.05
CA TRP A 29 0.45 7.25 5.02
C TRP A 29 1.71 8.08 5.23
N THR A 30 1.64 9.14 6.04
CA THR A 30 2.77 10.02 6.33
C THR A 30 3.56 9.60 7.58
N ARG A 31 3.10 8.56 8.30
CA ARG A 31 3.80 8.07 9.50
C ARG A 31 5.16 7.47 9.12
N ALA A 32 6.18 7.83 9.90
CA ALA A 32 7.54 7.33 9.71
C ALA A 32 7.60 5.80 9.78
N ALA A 33 6.77 5.17 10.63
CA ALA A 33 6.69 3.72 10.75
C ALA A 33 6.14 3.02 9.50
N ILE A 34 5.39 3.73 8.65
CA ILE A 34 4.86 3.20 7.38
C ILE A 34 5.83 3.50 6.24
N GLY A 35 6.32 4.73 6.18
CA GLY A 35 7.31 5.20 5.19
C GLY A 35 6.72 5.39 3.80
N SER A 36 6.09 4.37 3.21
CA SER A 36 5.42 4.48 1.91
C SER A 36 4.29 3.47 1.75
N ARG A 37 3.38 3.72 0.81
CA ARG A 37 2.32 2.76 0.40
C ARG A 37 2.87 1.44 -0.12
N ALA A 38 4.12 1.42 -0.60
CA ALA A 38 4.77 0.20 -1.09
C ALA A 38 5.29 -0.69 0.04
N ASN A 39 5.33 -0.21 1.28
CA ASN A 39 5.71 -0.99 2.45
C ASN A 39 4.50 -1.78 2.98
N CYS A 40 4.06 -2.78 2.22
CA CYS A 40 2.86 -3.56 2.54
C CYS A 40 2.90 -4.16 3.96
N ALA A 41 4.09 -4.60 4.39
CA ALA A 41 4.32 -5.24 5.68
C ALA A 41 4.17 -4.28 6.88
N ALA A 42 4.20 -2.96 6.66
CA ALA A 42 3.99 -1.99 7.75
C ALA A 42 2.60 -2.12 8.36
N CYS A 43 1.57 -2.34 7.52
CA CYS A 43 0.19 -2.48 7.96
C CYS A 43 -0.28 -3.95 7.93
N HIS A 44 0.09 -4.71 6.90
CA HIS A 44 -0.21 -6.13 6.76
C HIS A 44 0.98 -6.95 7.27
N THR A 45 1.06 -7.17 8.58
CA THR A 45 2.24 -7.77 9.24
C THR A 45 2.62 -9.19 8.76
N ARG A 46 1.74 -9.84 7.99
CA ARG A 46 1.91 -11.17 7.39
C ARG A 46 1.92 -11.14 5.85
N ALA A 47 2.17 -9.97 5.25
CA ALA A 47 2.22 -9.80 3.79
C ALA A 47 3.28 -10.69 3.11
N ASP A 48 4.35 -11.04 3.82
CA ASP A 48 5.38 -12.01 3.37
C ASP A 48 4.82 -13.42 3.12
N LYS A 49 3.67 -13.73 3.74
CA LYS A 49 2.93 -14.99 3.58
C LYS A 49 1.71 -14.85 2.67
N GLY A 50 1.54 -13.69 2.03
CA GLY A 50 0.40 -13.38 1.17
C GLY A 50 -0.89 -13.05 1.93
N ASP A 51 -0.81 -12.79 3.24
CA ASP A 51 -1.96 -12.45 4.08
C ASP A 51 -2.21 -10.93 4.04
N PHE A 52 -3.25 -10.55 3.31
CA PHE A 52 -3.73 -9.17 3.14
C PHE A 52 -5.14 -8.99 3.72
N ASP A 53 -5.58 -9.91 4.58
CA ASP A 53 -6.89 -9.85 5.23
C ASP A 53 -6.97 -8.58 6.10
N GLU A 54 -8.09 -7.86 5.99
CA GLU A 54 -8.32 -6.62 6.72
C GLU A 54 -8.45 -6.86 8.22
N ASP A 55 -8.94 -8.04 8.63
CA ASP A 55 -9.05 -8.45 10.04
C ASP A 55 -7.67 -8.54 10.73
N ASN A 56 -6.61 -8.75 9.93
CA ASN A 56 -5.25 -8.89 10.41
C ASN A 56 -4.43 -7.59 10.31
N VAL A 57 -5.00 -6.50 9.80
CA VAL A 57 -4.31 -5.22 9.63
C VAL A 57 -3.95 -4.60 10.98
N ARG A 58 -2.71 -4.10 11.09
CA ARG A 58 -2.22 -3.37 12.25
C ARG A 58 -1.57 -2.09 11.79
N ILE A 59 -2.20 -0.94 12.08
CA ILE A 59 -1.65 0.36 11.69
C ILE A 59 -0.69 0.85 12.79
N PRO A 60 0.63 0.91 12.54
CA PRO A 60 1.58 1.43 13.52
C PRO A 60 1.41 2.94 13.70
N LYS A 61 1.79 3.44 14.88
CA LYS A 61 1.76 4.86 15.22
C LYS A 61 2.99 5.58 14.69
#